data_AF-U2FRA5-F1
#
_entry.id   AF-U2FRA5-F1
#
_cell.length_a   1.000
_cell.length_b   1.000
_cell.length_c   1.000
_cell.angle_alpha   90.00
_cell.angle_beta   90.00
_cell.angle_gamma   90.00
#
_symmetry.space_group_name_H-M   'P 1'
#
loop_
_entity.id
_entity.type
_entity.pdbx_description
1 polymer ?
#
loop_
_entity_poly.entity_id
_entity_poly.type
_entity_poly.pdbx_seq_one_letter_code
_entity_poly.pdbx_strand_id
1 'polypeptide(L)'
;MNNVTLASVAGYCDGDVEDMMGNFAYDTSRYALASDPYPKFQLIPMGANHNYFNTVWATDTRPDDWTIIDRASDDSWCGENAEGNGRDTPELQQAHGLFFIASFFRYFIGHEQEFGALWSGQAPVPSSICPEGEESCDDRYLLSVMAPASDRLVIDDTLDPASLTINNLGGSSYFYNFSSFGSCQTNGRPGEGCAVAVPTFNIAEMLYMSWDIAATYRTQLLDTDVTPYQVVSMRVGISHGDADNEDGQDFDIVLEDMEGNRASVTASEYSDALFYPPGGDFYDDTNRGSQKTTLNAVDIPLTAFEGIDFQHLKALEIDFNRSQAGAIQLTDLVFQRVDA
;
A
#
# COMPACT_ATOMS: atom_id res chain seq x y z
N MET A 1 16.01 -2.03 8.31
CA MET A 1 17.25 -2.11 7.49
C MET A 1 17.60 -0.71 7.03
N ASN A 2 18.88 -0.31 7.13
CA ASN A 2 19.25 1.09 7.29
C ASN A 2 20.49 1.43 6.43
N ASN A 3 20.58 2.65 5.90
CA ASN A 3 21.67 3.11 5.03
C ASN A 3 21.88 2.22 3.78
N VAL A 4 20.79 1.74 3.20
CA VAL A 4 20.78 0.93 1.98
C VAL A 4 19.45 1.10 1.26
N THR A 5 19.44 1.05 -0.08
CA THR A 5 18.20 0.93 -0.85
C THR A 5 17.64 -0.47 -0.65
N LEU A 6 16.37 -0.57 -0.28
CA LEU A 6 15.70 -1.85 -0.01
C LEU A 6 14.45 -1.95 -0.87
N ALA A 7 14.27 -3.06 -1.58
CA ALA A 7 12.96 -3.52 -2.00
C ALA A 7 12.63 -4.84 -1.28
N SER A 8 11.44 -4.92 -0.69
CA SER A 8 10.83 -6.18 -0.29
C SER A 8 9.85 -6.64 -1.37
N VAL A 9 9.84 -7.93 -1.67
CA VAL A 9 8.81 -8.58 -2.49
C VAL A 9 8.15 -9.65 -1.64
N ALA A 10 6.82 -9.62 -1.51
CA ALA A 10 6.05 -10.62 -0.78
C ALA A 10 4.79 -10.96 -1.59
N GLY A 11 4.66 -12.22 -2.01
CA GLY A 11 3.52 -12.67 -2.81
C GLY A 11 2.26 -12.80 -1.95
N TYR A 12 1.14 -12.25 -2.38
CA TYR A 12 -0.12 -12.33 -1.63
C TYR A 12 -0.61 -13.78 -1.47
N CYS A 13 -0.27 -14.64 -2.42
CA CYS A 13 -0.69 -16.04 -2.49
C CYS A 13 0.36 -17.05 -2.00
N ASP A 14 1.30 -16.59 -1.17
CA ASP A 14 2.23 -17.40 -0.38
C ASP A 14 1.49 -18.20 0.72
N GLY A 15 1.97 -19.42 1.02
CA GLY A 15 1.35 -20.34 1.95
C GLY A 15 2.10 -20.70 3.25
N ASP A 16 3.35 -20.30 3.51
CA ASP A 16 4.16 -20.93 4.59
C ASP A 16 4.32 -20.16 5.94
N VAL A 17 4.54 -18.84 6.08
CA VAL A 17 4.71 -17.68 5.18
C VAL A 17 3.45 -17.09 4.54
N GLU A 18 2.27 -17.55 4.97
CA GLU A 18 0.96 -16.98 4.60
C GLU A 18 0.74 -15.51 5.09
N ASP A 19 1.57 -15.12 6.06
CA ASP A 19 1.55 -13.91 6.89
C ASP A 19 2.54 -12.81 6.42
N MET A 20 2.99 -12.88 5.16
CA MET A 20 3.64 -11.78 4.42
C MET A 20 4.93 -11.23 5.04
N MET A 21 5.77 -12.09 5.65
CA MET A 21 6.95 -11.72 6.45
C MET A 21 7.90 -10.67 5.84
N GLY A 22 7.99 -10.60 4.50
CA GLY A 22 8.78 -9.58 3.80
C GLY A 22 8.31 -8.14 4.08
N ASN A 23 7.00 -7.91 4.17
CA ASN A 23 6.40 -6.58 4.43
C ASN A 23 6.97 -5.94 5.69
N PHE A 24 7.29 -6.75 6.71
CA PHE A 24 7.80 -6.28 7.99
C PHE A 24 9.20 -5.71 7.88
N ALA A 25 9.99 -6.14 6.89
CA ALA A 25 11.29 -5.56 6.58
C ALA A 25 11.18 -4.17 5.93
N TYR A 26 10.10 -3.90 5.19
CA TYR A 26 9.78 -2.57 4.70
C TYR A 26 9.30 -1.66 5.84
N ASP A 27 8.27 -2.08 6.59
CA ASP A 27 7.69 -1.30 7.70
C ASP A 27 8.77 -0.89 8.73
N THR A 28 9.62 -1.83 9.16
CA THR A 28 10.73 -1.57 10.09
C THR A 28 11.94 -0.86 9.47
N SER A 29 11.87 -0.43 8.21
CA SER A 29 12.94 0.31 7.52
C SER A 29 12.62 1.77 7.25
N ARG A 30 11.34 2.12 6.98
CA ARG A 30 10.91 3.45 6.52
C ARG A 30 11.47 4.62 7.35
N TYR A 31 11.46 4.47 8.68
CA TYR A 31 11.92 5.49 9.64
C TYR A 31 13.05 5.00 10.56
N ALA A 32 13.72 3.90 10.19
CA ALA A 32 14.76 3.27 11.02
C ALA A 32 16.01 4.14 11.26
N LEU A 33 16.22 5.16 10.41
CA LEU A 33 17.04 6.34 10.68
C LEU A 33 16.29 7.57 10.16
N ALA A 34 16.17 8.61 10.98
CA ALA A 34 15.54 9.89 10.60
C ALA A 34 16.29 10.64 9.47
N SER A 35 17.45 10.14 9.04
CA SER A 35 18.26 10.69 7.95
C SER A 35 18.81 9.59 7.03
N ASP A 36 18.03 8.52 6.77
CA ASP A 36 18.43 7.50 5.80
C ASP A 36 18.40 8.11 4.37
N PRO A 37 19.54 8.15 3.65
CA PRO A 37 19.60 8.79 2.33
C PRO A 37 19.20 7.84 1.19
N TYR A 38 18.65 6.65 1.49
CA TYR A 38 18.24 5.67 0.48
C TYR A 38 16.73 5.37 0.57
N PRO A 39 16.04 5.23 -0.57
CA PRO A 39 14.63 4.88 -0.55
C PRO A 39 14.39 3.44 -0.08
N LYS A 40 13.15 3.17 0.30
CA LYS A 40 12.64 1.85 0.67
C LYS A 40 11.42 1.55 -0.19
N PHE A 41 11.23 0.28 -0.54
CA PHE A 41 10.12 -0.18 -1.38
C PHE A 41 9.50 -1.45 -0.82
N GLN A 42 8.20 -1.58 -1.03
CA GLN A 42 7.44 -2.81 -0.88
C GLN A 42 6.75 -3.08 -2.22
N LEU A 43 6.82 -4.32 -2.68
CA LEU A 43 6.07 -4.82 -3.82
C LEU A 43 5.25 -6.03 -3.35
N ILE A 44 3.93 -5.99 -3.57
CA ILE A 44 3.05 -7.14 -3.40
C ILE A 44 2.55 -7.58 -4.78
N PRO A 45 3.13 -8.65 -5.36
CA PRO A 45 2.52 -9.33 -6.49
C PRO A 45 1.32 -10.15 -6.01
N MET A 46 0.14 -9.83 -6.51
CA MET A 46 -1.13 -10.32 -5.96
C MET A 46 -1.45 -11.78 -6.29
N GLY A 47 -0.76 -12.41 -7.25
CA GLY A 47 -0.90 -13.83 -7.57
C GLY A 47 0.26 -14.73 -7.15
N ALA A 48 1.37 -14.14 -6.69
CA ALA A 48 2.61 -14.88 -6.47
C ALA A 48 2.67 -15.60 -5.13
N ASN A 49 3.49 -16.65 -5.10
CA ASN A 49 3.99 -17.31 -3.89
C ASN A 49 5.49 -16.98 -3.67
N HIS A 50 6.24 -17.70 -2.81
CA HIS A 50 7.71 -17.55 -2.76
C HIS A 50 8.48 -18.55 -3.63
N ASN A 51 7.93 -19.73 -3.91
CA ASN A 51 8.67 -20.82 -4.55
C ASN A 51 8.91 -20.65 -6.05
N TYR A 52 7.93 -20.14 -6.81
CA TYR A 52 8.06 -20.06 -8.28
C TYR A 52 9.14 -19.07 -8.74
N PHE A 53 9.60 -18.13 -7.91
CA PHE A 53 10.70 -17.20 -8.23
C PHE A 53 12.04 -17.88 -8.59
N ASN A 54 12.23 -19.18 -8.31
CA ASN A 54 13.46 -19.88 -8.66
C ASN A 54 13.22 -21.32 -9.14
N THR A 55 14.07 -21.78 -10.06
CA THR A 55 13.95 -23.09 -10.71
C THR A 55 14.29 -24.29 -9.82
N VAL A 56 14.79 -24.09 -8.60
CA VAL A 56 15.01 -25.19 -7.65
C VAL A 56 13.70 -25.50 -6.95
N TRP A 57 13.09 -24.51 -6.29
CA TRP A 57 11.83 -24.70 -5.58
C TRP A 57 10.64 -24.94 -6.51
N ALA A 58 10.56 -24.27 -7.66
CA ALA A 58 9.60 -24.57 -8.73
C ALA A 58 9.70 -25.99 -9.32
N THR A 59 10.66 -26.82 -8.87
CA THR A 59 10.78 -28.25 -9.23
C THR A 59 10.91 -29.20 -8.04
N ASP A 60 10.68 -28.72 -6.81
CA ASP A 60 10.64 -29.55 -5.60
C ASP A 60 9.32 -30.34 -5.50
N THR A 61 9.18 -31.11 -4.42
CA THR A 61 8.02 -31.90 -4.01
C THR A 61 6.77 -31.09 -3.67
N ARG A 62 6.91 -29.76 -3.50
CA ARG A 62 5.84 -28.77 -3.38
C ARG A 62 6.28 -27.50 -4.12
N PRO A 63 6.15 -27.44 -5.45
CA PRO A 63 6.56 -26.26 -6.20
C PRO A 63 5.59 -25.10 -5.95
N ASP A 64 4.33 -25.43 -5.66
CA ASP A 64 3.31 -24.54 -5.16
C ASP A 64 3.15 -24.72 -3.63
N ASP A 65 3.48 -23.68 -2.85
CA ASP A 65 3.32 -23.67 -1.39
C ASP A 65 1.91 -23.32 -0.91
N TRP A 66 1.04 -22.74 -1.72
CA TRP A 66 -0.35 -22.47 -1.33
C TRP A 66 -1.11 -23.77 -1.05
N THR A 67 -0.73 -24.85 -1.75
CA THR A 67 -1.21 -26.22 -1.47
C THR A 67 -0.91 -26.75 -0.06
N ILE A 68 -0.10 -26.04 0.75
CA ILE A 68 0.11 -26.33 2.17
C ILE A 68 -1.13 -25.97 3.00
N ILE A 69 -1.66 -24.77 2.77
CA ILE A 69 -2.88 -24.22 3.36
C ILE A 69 -4.10 -24.85 2.68
N ASP A 70 -4.24 -24.60 1.38
CA ASP A 70 -5.36 -25.08 0.59
C ASP A 70 -4.99 -26.22 -0.37
N ARG A 71 -5.17 -27.45 0.13
CA ARG A 71 -4.96 -28.69 -0.64
C ARG A 71 -6.02 -28.94 -1.72
N ALA A 72 -7.12 -28.20 -1.74
CA ALA A 72 -8.09 -28.26 -2.84
C ALA A 72 -7.71 -27.27 -3.96
N SER A 73 -6.98 -26.21 -3.62
CA SER A 73 -6.68 -25.07 -4.50
C SER A 73 -7.98 -24.47 -5.07
N ASP A 74 -9.01 -24.37 -4.22
CA ASP A 74 -10.35 -23.86 -4.53
C ASP A 74 -10.72 -22.55 -3.78
N ASP A 75 -9.78 -21.95 -3.04
CA ASP A 75 -9.82 -20.52 -2.69
C ASP A 75 -10.00 -19.65 -3.95
N SER A 76 -10.87 -18.64 -3.85
CA SER A 76 -11.34 -17.85 -4.99
C SER A 76 -10.29 -16.95 -5.66
N TRP A 77 -9.12 -16.73 -5.04
CA TRP A 77 -8.08 -15.87 -5.59
C TRP A 77 -6.74 -16.58 -5.75
N CYS A 78 -6.28 -17.30 -4.74
CA CYS A 78 -4.99 -17.96 -4.73
C CYS A 78 -5.05 -19.44 -5.17
N GLY A 79 -6.24 -20.03 -5.25
CA GLY A 79 -6.46 -21.42 -5.67
C GLY A 79 -6.49 -21.61 -7.20
N GLU A 80 -5.57 -22.43 -7.72
CA GLU A 80 -5.43 -22.72 -9.16
C GLU A 80 -6.67 -23.37 -9.81
N ASN A 81 -7.56 -24.00 -9.03
CA ASN A 81 -8.78 -24.66 -9.52
C ASN A 81 -10.04 -23.77 -9.49
N ALA A 82 -9.97 -22.57 -8.90
CA ALA A 82 -11.10 -21.63 -8.91
C ALA A 82 -11.24 -20.91 -10.28
N GLU A 83 -12.47 -20.68 -10.74
CA GLU A 83 -12.72 -19.97 -12.01
C GLU A 83 -12.54 -18.46 -11.82
N GLY A 84 -11.68 -17.84 -12.63
CA GLY A 84 -11.35 -16.41 -12.50
C GLY A 84 -10.42 -16.08 -11.33
N ASN A 85 -9.68 -17.06 -10.82
CA ASN A 85 -8.67 -16.84 -9.78
C ASN A 85 -7.54 -15.90 -10.24
N GLY A 86 -6.83 -15.33 -9.27
CA GLY A 86 -5.73 -14.40 -9.49
C GLY A 86 -4.34 -15.01 -9.33
N ARG A 87 -4.16 -16.34 -9.43
CA ARG A 87 -2.89 -17.06 -9.21
C ARG A 87 -1.91 -16.88 -10.38
N ASP A 88 -0.68 -16.47 -10.09
CA ASP A 88 0.37 -16.35 -11.11
C ASP A 88 0.95 -17.74 -11.46
N THR A 89 1.19 -17.99 -12.75
CA THR A 89 1.86 -19.23 -13.21
C THR A 89 3.36 -19.21 -12.90
N PRO A 90 4.05 -20.37 -12.86
CA PRO A 90 5.50 -20.41 -12.65
C PRO A 90 6.28 -19.54 -13.64
N GLU A 91 5.89 -19.55 -14.90
CA GLU A 91 6.48 -18.75 -15.97
C GLU A 91 6.25 -17.25 -15.78
N LEU A 92 5.03 -16.85 -15.38
CA LEU A 92 4.68 -15.44 -15.11
C LEU A 92 5.42 -14.91 -13.88
N GLN A 93 5.49 -15.70 -12.80
CA GLN A 93 6.20 -15.32 -11.59
C GLN A 93 7.72 -15.20 -11.83
N GLN A 94 8.30 -16.05 -12.68
CA GLN A 94 9.70 -15.91 -13.12
C GLN A 94 9.90 -14.69 -14.02
N ALA A 95 8.93 -14.35 -14.89
CA ALA A 95 8.99 -13.16 -15.74
C ALA A 95 8.96 -11.85 -14.94
N HIS A 96 7.98 -11.65 -14.06
CA HIS A 96 7.93 -10.42 -13.25
C HIS A 96 9.04 -10.41 -12.19
N GLY A 97 9.40 -11.55 -11.60
CA GLY A 97 10.55 -11.69 -10.71
C GLY A 97 11.86 -11.25 -11.37
N LEU A 98 12.12 -11.71 -12.61
CA LEU A 98 13.26 -11.27 -13.41
C LEU A 98 13.19 -9.76 -13.69
N PHE A 99 12.02 -9.23 -14.07
CA PHE A 99 11.84 -7.81 -14.37
C PHE A 99 12.16 -6.91 -13.16
N PHE A 100 11.48 -7.11 -12.03
CA PHE A 100 11.65 -6.26 -10.85
C PHE A 100 13.04 -6.39 -10.22
N ILE A 101 13.56 -7.61 -10.08
CA ILE A 101 14.90 -7.82 -9.48
C ILE A 101 15.99 -7.25 -10.40
N ALA A 102 15.88 -7.41 -11.73
CA ALA A 102 16.85 -6.83 -12.64
C ALA A 102 16.73 -5.30 -12.72
N SER A 103 15.52 -4.74 -12.84
CA SER A 103 15.33 -3.28 -12.94
C SER A 103 15.82 -2.55 -11.70
N PHE A 104 15.59 -3.12 -10.50
CA PHE A 104 16.11 -2.59 -9.24
C PHE A 104 17.64 -2.45 -9.27
N PHE A 105 18.37 -3.52 -9.64
CA PHE A 105 19.83 -3.47 -9.70
C PHE A 105 20.35 -2.61 -10.87
N ARG A 106 19.69 -2.63 -12.03
CA ARG A 106 20.03 -1.79 -13.19
C ARG A 106 19.86 -0.30 -12.86
N TYR A 107 18.84 0.09 -12.10
CA TYR A 107 18.67 1.46 -11.64
C TYR A 107 19.66 1.83 -10.52
N PHE A 108 19.59 1.17 -9.36
CA PHE A 108 20.29 1.61 -8.15
C PHE A 108 21.80 1.27 -8.13
N ILE A 109 22.28 0.35 -8.97
CA ILE A 109 23.71 0.01 -9.10
C ILE A 109 24.23 0.27 -10.52
N GLY A 110 23.43 0.01 -11.56
CA GLY A 110 23.80 0.27 -12.95
C GLY A 110 23.63 1.74 -13.40
N HIS A 111 22.87 2.55 -12.64
CA HIS A 111 22.48 3.92 -12.99
C HIS A 111 21.70 4.02 -14.31
N GLU A 112 20.95 2.98 -14.68
CA GLU A 112 20.13 2.93 -15.89
C GLU A 112 18.79 3.63 -15.66
N GLN A 113 18.71 4.91 -16.05
CA GLN A 113 17.56 5.80 -15.78
C GLN A 113 16.25 5.36 -16.47
N GLU A 114 16.29 4.40 -17.41
CA GLU A 114 15.08 3.86 -18.06
C GLU A 114 14.09 3.20 -17.07
N PHE A 115 14.55 2.86 -15.86
CA PHE A 115 13.73 2.34 -14.77
C PHE A 115 13.41 3.37 -13.67
N GLY A 116 13.87 4.62 -13.80
CA GLY A 116 13.67 5.63 -12.77
C GLY A 116 12.19 5.87 -12.46
N ALA A 117 11.38 6.05 -13.50
CA ALA A 117 9.94 6.26 -13.39
C ALA A 117 9.18 5.07 -12.76
N LEU A 118 9.64 3.83 -12.97
CA LEU A 118 9.05 2.66 -12.29
C LEU A 118 9.34 2.73 -10.79
N TRP A 119 10.61 2.93 -10.42
CA TRP A 119 11.05 2.98 -9.02
C TRP A 119 10.75 4.31 -8.31
N SER A 120 10.04 5.24 -8.95
CA SER A 120 9.44 6.42 -8.33
C SER A 120 7.91 6.42 -8.34
N GLY A 121 7.25 5.34 -8.82
CA GLY A 121 5.79 5.27 -8.90
C GLY A 121 5.20 6.23 -9.93
N GLN A 122 5.94 6.57 -10.99
CA GLN A 122 5.56 7.51 -12.06
C GLN A 122 5.40 6.86 -13.44
N ALA A 123 5.51 5.54 -13.53
CA ALA A 123 5.18 4.75 -14.70
C ALA A 123 4.52 3.42 -14.30
N PRO A 124 3.47 2.97 -15.01
CA PRO A 124 2.80 1.70 -14.74
C PRO A 124 3.72 0.51 -15.08
N VAL A 125 3.32 -0.68 -14.62
CA VAL A 125 4.09 -1.90 -14.89
C VAL A 125 4.00 -2.27 -16.39
N PRO A 126 5.12 -2.58 -17.09
CA PRO A 126 5.06 -2.84 -18.53
C PRO A 126 4.23 -4.07 -18.88
N SER A 127 3.23 -3.91 -19.76
CA SER A 127 2.23 -4.95 -20.04
C SER A 127 2.77 -6.28 -20.60
N SER A 128 4.04 -6.31 -21.02
CA SER A 128 4.80 -7.53 -21.31
C SER A 128 4.97 -8.51 -20.13
N ILE A 129 4.63 -8.11 -18.90
CA ILE A 129 4.65 -8.98 -17.71
C ILE A 129 3.30 -9.03 -16.96
N CYS A 130 2.19 -8.61 -17.57
CA CYS A 130 0.85 -8.85 -17.03
C CYS A 130 0.39 -10.31 -17.27
N PRO A 131 -0.67 -10.78 -16.58
CA PRO A 131 -1.35 -12.04 -16.92
C PRO A 131 -1.88 -12.06 -18.37
N GLU A 132 -2.11 -13.26 -18.92
CA GLU A 132 -2.59 -13.41 -20.30
C GLU A 132 -4.04 -12.92 -20.45
N GLY A 133 -4.20 -11.75 -21.08
CA GLY A 133 -5.50 -11.14 -21.39
C GLY A 133 -5.64 -9.71 -20.88
N GLU A 134 -4.82 -9.30 -19.92
CA GLU A 134 -4.92 -7.99 -19.27
C GLU A 134 -4.25 -6.86 -20.07
N GLU A 135 -4.85 -5.67 -20.05
CA GLU A 135 -4.29 -4.47 -20.71
C GLU A 135 -3.33 -3.66 -19.81
N SER A 136 -3.51 -3.75 -18.48
CA SER A 136 -2.54 -3.31 -17.46
C SER A 136 -2.41 -4.34 -16.33
N CYS A 137 -1.54 -4.10 -15.37
CA CYS A 137 -1.34 -4.94 -14.19
C CYS A 137 -0.88 -4.14 -12.97
N ASP A 138 -1.42 -2.92 -12.82
CA ASP A 138 -1.12 -2.03 -11.69
C ASP A 138 -1.83 -2.52 -10.40
N ASP A 139 -3.01 -3.14 -10.53
CA ASP A 139 -3.70 -3.92 -9.49
C ASP A 139 -2.95 -5.21 -9.09
N ARG A 140 -2.26 -5.84 -10.06
CA ARG A 140 -1.50 -7.08 -9.85
C ARG A 140 -0.21 -6.87 -9.07
N TYR A 141 0.40 -5.68 -9.14
CA TYR A 141 1.78 -5.42 -8.73
C TYR A 141 1.90 -4.18 -7.84
N LEU A 142 1.27 -4.24 -6.68
CA LEU A 142 1.11 -3.11 -5.75
C LEU A 142 2.48 -2.66 -5.21
N LEU A 143 2.97 -1.53 -5.72
CA LEU A 143 4.22 -0.89 -5.31
C LEU A 143 3.92 0.18 -4.26
N SER A 144 4.68 0.20 -3.16
CA SER A 144 4.73 1.33 -2.23
C SER A 144 6.14 1.91 -2.19
N VAL A 145 6.24 3.23 -2.37
CA VAL A 145 7.49 3.99 -2.40
C VAL A 145 7.65 4.81 -1.13
N MET A 146 8.81 4.71 -0.48
CA MET A 146 9.25 5.63 0.57
C MET A 146 10.59 6.26 0.16
N ALA A 147 10.57 7.51 -0.26
CA ALA A 147 11.71 8.28 -0.76
C ALA A 147 12.81 8.49 0.32
N PRO A 148 14.03 8.91 -0.05
CA PRO A 148 15.06 9.31 0.91
C PRO A 148 14.56 10.35 1.92
N ALA A 149 15.16 10.39 3.12
CA ALA A 149 14.77 11.33 4.17
C ALA A 149 15.01 12.83 3.82
N SER A 150 15.83 13.13 2.81
CA SER A 150 16.01 14.48 2.24
C SER A 150 14.98 14.85 1.17
N ASP A 151 14.17 13.88 0.75
CA ASP A 151 13.38 13.91 -0.48
C ASP A 151 11.89 13.71 -0.18
N ARG A 152 11.51 13.80 1.10
CA ARG A 152 10.12 13.72 1.57
C ARG A 152 9.86 14.69 2.72
N LEU A 153 8.62 15.16 2.83
CA LEU A 153 8.11 15.83 4.01
C LEU A 153 7.06 14.92 4.67
N VAL A 154 7.29 14.54 5.91
CA VAL A 154 6.32 13.77 6.69
C VAL A 154 5.24 14.70 7.22
N ILE A 155 3.99 14.48 6.81
CA ILE A 155 2.84 15.16 7.40
C ILE A 155 2.47 14.43 8.68
N ASP A 156 2.18 13.13 8.57
CA ASP A 156 1.79 12.24 9.66
C ASP A 156 2.33 10.82 9.35
N ASP A 157 3.34 10.34 10.09
CA ASP A 157 3.86 8.97 9.94
C ASP A 157 2.96 7.90 10.57
N THR A 158 1.99 8.32 11.39
CA THR A 158 1.05 7.51 12.17
C THR A 158 1.70 6.54 13.16
N LEU A 159 2.97 6.72 13.53
CA LEU A 159 3.72 5.77 14.37
C LEU A 159 3.61 6.01 15.89
N ASP A 160 2.72 6.91 16.32
CA ASP A 160 2.45 7.23 17.73
C ASP A 160 0.95 7.61 17.87
N PRO A 161 0.25 7.24 18.97
CA PRO A 161 -1.12 7.69 19.24
C PRO A 161 -1.32 9.21 19.25
N ALA A 162 -0.24 10.00 19.34
CA ALA A 162 -0.24 11.45 19.16
C ALA A 162 -0.92 11.91 17.85
N SER A 163 -0.78 11.15 16.75
CA SER A 163 -1.38 11.42 15.43
C SER A 163 -2.90 11.60 15.45
N LEU A 164 -3.57 11.08 16.47
CA LEU A 164 -5.00 11.31 16.73
C LEU A 164 -5.34 12.76 17.11
N THR A 165 -4.33 13.60 17.36
CA THR A 165 -4.48 14.98 17.84
C THR A 165 -3.47 15.97 17.24
N ILE A 166 -2.26 15.52 16.89
CA ILE A 166 -1.17 16.35 16.37
C ILE A 166 -0.27 15.53 15.44
N ASN A 167 0.07 16.11 14.29
CA ASN A 167 0.88 15.48 13.25
C ASN A 167 2.39 15.81 13.39
N ASN A 168 3.25 15.25 12.53
CA ASN A 168 4.71 15.46 12.59
C ASN A 168 5.15 16.92 12.30
N LEU A 169 4.31 17.72 11.64
CA LEU A 169 4.52 19.17 11.43
C LEU A 169 4.16 19.99 12.69
N GLY A 170 3.50 19.37 13.67
CA GLY A 170 2.95 20.04 14.86
C GLY A 170 1.56 20.65 14.66
N GLY A 171 0.92 20.39 13.51
CA GLY A 171 -0.44 20.80 13.20
C GLY A 171 -1.48 19.87 13.81
N SER A 172 -2.67 20.39 14.15
CA SER A 172 -3.73 19.57 14.73
C SER A 172 -4.38 18.61 13.71
N SER A 173 -4.58 17.37 14.15
CA SER A 173 -5.40 16.36 13.48
C SER A 173 -6.84 16.42 13.99
N TYR A 174 -7.81 16.22 13.10
CA TYR A 174 -9.24 16.22 13.38
C TYR A 174 -9.94 15.05 12.67
N PHE A 175 -10.92 14.46 13.35
CA PHE A 175 -11.67 13.31 12.89
C PHE A 175 -13.17 13.65 13.01
N TYR A 176 -13.86 13.77 11.87
CA TYR A 176 -15.25 14.21 11.80
C TYR A 176 -16.17 13.08 11.34
N ASN A 177 -17.30 12.90 12.02
CA ASN A 177 -18.39 11.95 11.74
C ASN A 177 -18.07 10.44 11.76
N PHE A 178 -16.81 10.02 11.90
CA PHE A 178 -16.46 8.61 12.10
C PHE A 178 -17.22 8.00 13.29
N SER A 179 -17.74 6.78 13.10
CA SER A 179 -18.40 5.99 14.15
C SER A 179 -17.38 5.32 15.08
N SER A 180 -16.18 5.04 14.56
CA SER A 180 -15.01 4.60 15.33
C SER A 180 -13.72 5.10 14.69
N PHE A 181 -12.73 5.50 15.49
CA PHE A 181 -11.37 5.79 15.02
C PHE A 181 -10.36 5.68 16.17
N GLY A 182 -9.10 5.43 15.82
CA GLY A 182 -7.99 5.31 16.77
C GLY A 182 -6.67 4.97 16.07
N SER A 183 -5.61 4.74 16.85
CA SER A 183 -4.40 4.10 16.34
C SER A 183 -4.39 2.62 16.72
N CYS A 184 -3.69 1.81 15.94
CA CYS A 184 -3.53 0.38 16.13
C CYS A 184 -2.19 -0.10 15.53
N GLN A 185 -1.64 -1.19 16.05
CA GLN A 185 -0.47 -1.86 15.51
C GLN A 185 -0.73 -3.37 15.55
N THR A 186 -0.49 -4.10 14.46
CA THR A 186 -0.67 -5.56 14.48
C THR A 186 0.58 -6.32 14.90
N ASN A 187 0.37 -7.51 15.46
CA ASN A 187 1.39 -8.52 15.58
C ASN A 187 1.64 -9.16 14.19
N GLY A 188 2.90 -9.47 13.87
CA GLY A 188 3.24 -9.99 12.55
C GLY A 188 2.59 -11.35 12.23
N ARG A 189 2.35 -12.16 13.27
CA ARG A 189 1.50 -13.35 13.21
C ARG A 189 0.77 -13.47 14.56
N PRO A 190 -0.55 -13.72 14.59
CA PRO A 190 -1.45 -13.98 13.45
C PRO A 190 -2.10 -12.75 12.80
N GLY A 191 -1.52 -11.54 12.88
CA GLY A 191 -2.07 -10.34 12.23
C GLY A 191 -3.11 -9.59 13.07
N GLU A 192 -3.21 -9.88 14.37
CA GLU A 192 -4.13 -9.22 15.32
C GLU A 192 -3.55 -7.89 15.80
N GLY A 193 -4.41 -6.90 16.07
CA GLY A 193 -4.04 -5.70 16.83
C GLY A 193 -4.78 -4.45 16.37
N CYS A 194 -5.27 -4.45 15.13
CA CYS A 194 -6.29 -3.51 14.68
C CYS A 194 -7.68 -4.15 14.73
N ALA A 195 -8.66 -3.43 15.26
CA ALA A 195 -9.99 -3.99 15.53
C ALA A 195 -10.92 -4.01 14.30
N VAL A 196 -10.54 -3.34 13.21
CA VAL A 196 -11.34 -3.24 11.98
C VAL A 196 -11.09 -4.38 10.99
N ALA A 197 -9.93 -5.04 11.03
CA ALA A 197 -9.59 -6.17 10.16
C ALA A 197 -8.50 -7.06 10.79
N VAL A 198 -8.81 -8.35 10.95
CA VAL A 198 -7.89 -9.36 11.49
C VAL A 198 -7.94 -10.60 10.58
N PRO A 199 -6.87 -10.91 9.83
CA PRO A 199 -5.53 -10.34 9.93
C PRO A 199 -5.29 -9.06 9.12
N THR A 200 -4.44 -8.18 9.65
CA THR A 200 -3.75 -7.15 8.84
C THR A 200 -2.24 -7.36 8.93
N PHE A 201 -1.59 -7.66 7.80
CA PHE A 201 -0.16 -8.03 7.75
C PHE A 201 0.77 -6.84 7.47
N ASN A 202 0.70 -5.85 8.37
CA ASN A 202 1.60 -4.70 8.44
C ASN A 202 1.88 -4.33 9.91
N ILE A 203 3.16 -4.33 10.30
CA ILE A 203 3.56 -4.19 11.72
C ILE A 203 3.95 -2.77 12.13
N ALA A 204 3.70 -1.78 11.26
CA ALA A 204 3.73 -0.38 11.69
C ALA A 204 2.50 -0.05 12.55
N GLU A 205 2.61 0.97 13.40
CA GLU A 205 1.41 1.60 13.95
C GLU A 205 0.75 2.44 12.84
N MET A 206 -0.57 2.42 12.82
CA MET A 206 -1.42 2.98 11.78
C MET A 206 -2.70 3.56 12.40
N LEU A 207 -3.31 4.53 11.74
CA LEU A 207 -4.66 4.98 12.08
C LEU A 207 -5.68 3.97 11.54
N TYR A 208 -6.77 3.75 12.27
CA TYR A 208 -7.98 3.12 11.75
C TYR A 208 -9.16 4.07 11.84
N MET A 209 -10.06 3.97 10.87
CA MET A 209 -11.22 4.85 10.71
C MET A 209 -12.40 4.04 10.17
N SER A 210 -13.55 4.13 10.82
CA SER A 210 -14.82 3.53 10.41
C SER A 210 -15.94 4.58 10.42
N TRP A 211 -16.85 4.52 9.47
CA TRP A 211 -17.93 5.50 9.33
C TRP A 211 -19.26 4.86 8.91
N ASP A 212 -20.37 5.44 9.37
CA ASP A 212 -21.75 5.02 9.02
C ASP A 212 -22.46 6.07 8.12
N ILE A 213 -21.80 7.22 7.94
CA ILE A 213 -22.18 8.40 7.15
C ILE A 213 -20.89 9.09 6.67
N ALA A 214 -20.99 9.96 5.66
CA ALA A 214 -19.82 10.67 5.12
C ALA A 214 -18.97 11.37 6.21
N ALA A 215 -17.67 11.08 6.20
CA ALA A 215 -16.71 11.42 7.24
C ALA A 215 -15.45 12.09 6.68
N THR A 216 -14.70 12.79 7.52
CA THR A 216 -13.50 13.53 7.11
C THR A 216 -12.39 13.39 8.15
N TYR A 217 -11.23 12.91 7.74
CA TYR A 217 -9.98 13.14 8.48
C TYR A 217 -9.31 14.40 7.92
N ARG A 218 -8.89 15.31 8.80
CA ARG A 218 -8.24 16.58 8.43
C ARG A 218 -6.98 16.76 9.25
N THR A 219 -5.88 17.12 8.59
CA THR A 219 -4.58 17.38 9.22
C THR A 219 -4.04 18.75 8.80
N GLN A 220 -3.55 19.54 9.76
CA GLN A 220 -3.08 20.91 9.50
C GLN A 220 -1.63 20.94 8.97
N LEU A 221 -1.40 21.70 7.90
CA LEU A 221 -0.08 21.86 7.27
C LEU A 221 0.66 23.13 7.72
N LEU A 222 0.03 23.99 8.53
CA LEU A 222 0.67 25.13 9.23
C LEU A 222 1.48 26.10 8.35
N ASP A 223 0.98 26.47 7.16
CA ASP A 223 1.65 27.42 6.24
C ASP A 223 2.96 26.83 5.67
N THR A 224 2.86 25.61 5.14
CA THR A 224 4.00 24.84 4.60
C THR A 224 4.16 25.03 3.09
N ASP A 225 5.39 25.27 2.66
CA ASP A 225 5.83 25.20 1.26
C ASP A 225 6.12 23.74 0.86
N VAL A 226 5.37 23.23 -0.11
CA VAL A 226 5.54 21.90 -0.70
C VAL A 226 6.01 21.94 -2.16
N THR A 227 6.33 23.11 -2.70
CA THR A 227 6.87 23.24 -4.07
C THR A 227 8.14 22.42 -4.39
N PRO A 228 8.95 21.95 -3.41
CA PRO A 228 10.02 20.97 -3.68
C PRO A 228 9.56 19.55 -4.01
N TYR A 229 8.29 19.20 -3.77
CA TYR A 229 7.73 17.84 -3.93
C TYR A 229 6.78 17.77 -5.14
N GLN A 230 6.45 16.55 -5.59
CA GLN A 230 5.59 16.34 -6.77
C GLN A 230 4.46 15.34 -6.54
N VAL A 231 4.51 14.53 -5.47
CA VAL A 231 3.47 13.56 -5.11
C VAL A 231 3.04 13.77 -3.66
N VAL A 232 1.75 13.66 -3.38
CA VAL A 232 1.24 13.34 -2.03
C VAL A 232 0.95 11.84 -1.98
N SER A 233 1.48 11.20 -0.95
CA SER A 233 1.52 9.76 -0.79
C SER A 233 0.94 9.38 0.57
N MET A 234 0.27 8.23 0.60
CA MET A 234 -0.19 7.56 1.82
C MET A 234 -0.33 6.07 1.54
N ARG A 235 -0.31 5.25 2.60
CA ARG A 235 -0.59 3.82 2.49
C ARG A 235 -1.90 3.48 3.18
N VAL A 236 -2.80 2.85 2.44
CA VAL A 236 -4.18 2.54 2.86
C VAL A 236 -4.45 1.05 2.68
N GLY A 237 -5.14 0.46 3.66
CA GLY A 237 -5.62 -0.91 3.61
C GLY A 237 -7.12 -0.94 3.87
N ILE A 238 -7.87 -1.50 2.91
CA ILE A 238 -9.32 -1.72 3.08
C ILE A 238 -9.53 -2.85 4.08
N SER A 239 -10.44 -2.62 5.03
CA SER A 239 -10.64 -3.55 6.15
C SER A 239 -11.52 -4.71 5.71
N HIS A 240 -10.95 -5.90 5.53
CA HIS A 240 -11.75 -7.09 5.23
C HIS A 240 -12.58 -7.51 6.45
N GLY A 241 -13.68 -8.23 6.21
CA GLY A 241 -14.64 -8.62 7.25
C GLY A 241 -15.68 -7.55 7.59
N ASP A 242 -15.56 -6.34 7.03
CA ASP A 242 -16.61 -5.32 7.02
C ASP A 242 -17.43 -5.44 5.73
N ALA A 243 -18.75 -5.62 5.87
CA ALA A 243 -19.66 -5.80 4.74
C ALA A 243 -19.86 -4.51 3.93
N ASP A 244 -19.69 -3.33 4.54
CA ASP A 244 -19.76 -2.05 3.82
C ASP A 244 -18.52 -1.80 2.94
N ASN A 245 -17.51 -2.68 2.99
CA ASN A 245 -16.31 -2.65 2.16
C ASN A 245 -16.32 -3.67 1.00
N GLU A 246 -17.32 -4.54 0.84
CA GLU A 246 -17.28 -5.68 -0.12
C GLU A 246 -17.04 -5.28 -1.58
N ASP A 247 -17.53 -4.11 -2.02
CA ASP A 247 -17.32 -3.54 -3.36
C ASP A 247 -15.98 -2.75 -3.48
N GLY A 248 -15.13 -2.76 -2.45
CA GLY A 248 -13.98 -1.86 -2.29
C GLY A 248 -14.36 -0.53 -1.63
N GLN A 249 -13.46 0.45 -1.65
CA GLN A 249 -13.71 1.81 -1.14
C GLN A 249 -13.05 2.88 -2.01
N ASP A 250 -13.52 4.12 -1.89
CA ASP A 250 -12.92 5.28 -2.56
C ASP A 250 -13.16 6.56 -1.72
N PHE A 251 -12.28 7.54 -1.87
CA PHE A 251 -12.32 8.79 -1.11
C PHE A 251 -11.66 9.93 -1.89
N ASP A 252 -12.02 11.16 -1.53
CA ASP A 252 -11.39 12.36 -2.06
C ASP A 252 -10.21 12.78 -1.18
N ILE A 253 -9.05 13.02 -1.78
CA ILE A 253 -7.99 13.81 -1.15
C ILE A 253 -8.24 15.28 -1.48
N VAL A 254 -8.20 16.14 -0.47
CA VAL A 254 -8.40 17.58 -0.64
C VAL A 254 -7.22 18.35 -0.07
N LEU A 255 -6.68 19.29 -0.84
CA LEU A 255 -5.72 20.28 -0.36
C LEU A 255 -6.41 21.63 -0.16
N GLU A 256 -6.04 22.34 0.90
CA GLU A 256 -6.45 23.72 1.17
C GLU A 256 -5.22 24.61 1.39
N ASP A 257 -5.19 25.79 0.77
CA ASP A 257 -4.15 26.81 0.98
C ASP A 257 -4.57 27.90 1.99
N MET A 258 -3.64 28.80 2.31
CA MET A 258 -3.86 29.89 3.27
C MET A 258 -4.72 31.04 2.73
N GLU A 259 -4.95 31.14 1.41
CA GLU A 259 -5.97 32.03 0.85
C GLU A 259 -7.39 31.44 0.98
N GLY A 260 -7.50 30.11 1.08
CA GLY A 260 -8.74 29.35 1.23
C GLY A 260 -9.23 28.71 -0.07
N ASN A 261 -8.37 28.58 -1.09
CA ASN A 261 -8.68 27.75 -2.25
C ASN A 261 -8.67 26.27 -1.82
N ARG A 262 -9.57 25.45 -2.40
CA ARG A 262 -9.63 23.99 -2.19
C ARG A 262 -9.67 23.28 -3.54
N ALA A 263 -8.89 22.22 -3.68
CA ALA A 263 -8.89 21.32 -4.83
C ALA A 263 -9.02 19.87 -4.31
N SER A 264 -9.87 19.08 -4.97
CA SER A 264 -10.29 17.74 -4.57
C SER A 264 -9.98 16.76 -5.69
N VAL A 265 -9.36 15.63 -5.35
CA VAL A 265 -8.94 14.60 -6.32
C VAL A 265 -9.38 13.23 -5.81
N THR A 266 -10.05 12.46 -6.66
CA THR A 266 -10.47 11.09 -6.34
C THR A 266 -9.25 10.17 -6.21
N ALA A 267 -9.18 9.34 -5.17
CA ALA A 267 -8.06 8.40 -5.01
C ALA A 267 -8.02 7.32 -6.11
N SER A 268 -9.20 6.79 -6.50
CA SER A 268 -9.33 5.81 -7.59
C SER A 268 -8.93 6.30 -8.99
N GLU A 269 -8.69 7.61 -9.18
CA GLU A 269 -8.13 8.14 -10.44
C GLU A 269 -6.60 7.90 -10.57
N TYR A 270 -5.93 7.50 -9.48
CA TYR A 270 -4.46 7.37 -9.41
C TYR A 270 -3.96 6.09 -8.72
N SER A 271 -4.84 5.27 -8.15
CA SER A 271 -4.47 3.97 -7.58
C SER A 271 -5.64 2.99 -7.55
N ASP A 272 -5.46 1.81 -8.16
CA ASP A 272 -6.38 0.67 -8.07
C ASP A 272 -6.32 -0.05 -6.70
N ALA A 273 -5.42 0.38 -5.80
CA ALA A 273 -5.09 -0.36 -4.58
C ALA A 273 -6.14 -0.30 -3.44
N LEU A 274 -7.34 0.24 -3.71
CA LEU A 274 -8.45 0.39 -2.76
C LEU A 274 -9.52 -0.72 -2.90
N PHE A 275 -9.11 -1.90 -3.33
CA PHE A 275 -9.94 -3.09 -3.48
C PHE A 275 -10.28 -3.76 -2.13
N TYR A 276 -11.38 -4.51 -2.09
CA TYR A 276 -11.67 -5.43 -0.99
C TYR A 276 -10.73 -6.65 -1.07
N PRO A 277 -9.97 -7.02 -0.02
CA PRO A 277 -8.92 -8.05 -0.13
C PRO A 277 -9.46 -9.42 -0.61
N PRO A 278 -8.92 -9.98 -1.71
CA PRO A 278 -9.52 -11.12 -2.39
C PRO A 278 -9.16 -12.48 -1.75
N GLY A 279 -9.99 -13.48 -2.06
CA GLY A 279 -9.97 -14.82 -1.47
C GLY A 279 -11.22 -15.09 -0.63
N GLY A 280 -11.31 -16.30 -0.06
CA GLY A 280 -12.21 -16.57 1.06
C GLY A 280 -11.63 -16.10 2.40
N ASP A 281 -12.44 -16.15 3.46
CA ASP A 281 -12.06 -15.89 4.85
C ASP A 281 -10.66 -16.47 5.20
N PHE A 282 -9.84 -15.69 5.90
CA PHE A 282 -8.45 -16.07 6.17
C PHE A 282 -8.31 -17.44 6.86
N TYR A 283 -7.17 -18.09 6.59
CA TYR A 283 -6.77 -19.34 7.20
C TYR A 283 -6.90 -19.38 8.74
N ASP A 284 -7.63 -20.39 9.23
CA ASP A 284 -7.59 -20.87 10.61
C ASP A 284 -7.72 -22.41 10.64
N ASP A 285 -8.00 -23.04 11.79
CA ASP A 285 -8.22 -24.51 11.85
C ASP A 285 -9.45 -24.98 11.04
N THR A 286 -10.29 -24.07 10.52
CA THR A 286 -11.53 -24.35 9.78
C THR A 286 -11.59 -23.73 8.38
N ASN A 287 -11.13 -22.49 8.22
CA ASN A 287 -11.07 -21.75 6.96
C ASN A 287 -9.70 -21.89 6.28
N ARG A 288 -9.62 -21.63 4.96
CA ARG A 288 -8.39 -21.81 4.16
C ARG A 288 -8.17 -20.70 3.12
N GLY A 289 -8.90 -19.60 3.22
CA GLY A 289 -8.87 -18.57 2.20
C GLY A 289 -7.70 -17.61 2.34
N SER A 290 -7.44 -16.85 1.28
CA SER A 290 -6.32 -15.91 1.22
C SER A 290 -6.61 -14.52 1.77
N GLN A 291 -7.86 -14.18 2.09
CA GLN A 291 -8.29 -12.81 2.40
C GLN A 291 -7.53 -12.21 3.58
N LYS A 292 -6.77 -11.15 3.34
CA LYS A 292 -5.98 -10.46 4.37
C LYS A 292 -5.75 -9.00 4.03
N THR A 293 -5.95 -8.09 4.98
CA THR A 293 -5.68 -6.67 4.73
C THR A 293 -4.18 -6.41 4.66
N THR A 294 -3.78 -5.65 3.64
CA THR A 294 -2.43 -5.10 3.46
C THR A 294 -2.58 -3.62 3.16
N LEU A 295 -1.60 -2.79 3.57
CA LEU A 295 -1.61 -1.36 3.32
C LEU A 295 -0.78 -1.04 2.06
N ASN A 296 -1.43 -0.49 1.05
CA ASN A 296 -0.90 -0.27 -0.29
C ASN A 296 -0.92 1.24 -0.63
N ALA A 297 -0.09 1.69 -1.57
CA ALA A 297 0.10 3.12 -1.81
C ALA A 297 -1.05 3.76 -2.61
N VAL A 298 -1.36 5.00 -2.24
CA VAL A 298 -2.16 5.96 -3.01
C VAL A 298 -1.26 7.18 -3.24
N ASP A 299 -0.68 7.26 -4.44
CA ASP A 299 0.33 8.24 -4.83
C ASP A 299 -0.26 9.23 -5.85
N ILE A 300 -0.78 10.36 -5.36
CA ILE A 300 -1.44 11.37 -6.21
C ILE A 300 -0.44 12.49 -6.58
N PRO A 301 -0.23 12.79 -7.87
CA PRO A 301 0.64 13.89 -8.28
C PRO A 301 0.02 15.24 -7.93
N LEU A 302 0.82 16.16 -7.38
CA LEU A 302 0.36 17.49 -6.96
C LEU A 302 -0.21 18.32 -8.12
N THR A 303 0.17 18.01 -9.36
CA THR A 303 -0.41 18.61 -10.57
C THR A 303 -1.90 18.31 -10.80
N ALA A 304 -2.49 17.34 -10.08
CA ALA A 304 -3.93 17.08 -10.10
C ALA A 304 -4.74 18.13 -9.31
N PHE A 305 -4.10 18.81 -8.35
CA PHE A 305 -4.75 19.79 -7.47
C PHE A 305 -4.72 21.20 -8.08
N GLU A 306 -5.53 21.42 -9.13
CA GLU A 306 -5.59 22.71 -9.82
C GLU A 306 -5.98 23.89 -8.91
N GLY A 307 -5.27 25.01 -9.01
CA GLY A 307 -5.64 26.28 -8.36
C GLY A 307 -5.20 26.46 -6.90
N ILE A 308 -4.31 25.61 -6.40
CA ILE A 308 -3.74 25.67 -5.04
C ILE A 308 -2.40 26.43 -5.01
N ASP A 309 -2.20 27.30 -4.01
CA ASP A 309 -0.86 27.82 -3.69
C ASP A 309 -0.05 26.83 -2.83
N PHE A 310 0.79 26.03 -3.51
CA PHE A 310 1.69 25.08 -2.87
C PHE A 310 2.82 25.70 -2.04
N GLN A 311 3.02 27.03 -2.05
CA GLN A 311 3.97 27.70 -1.13
C GLN A 311 3.37 27.91 0.27
N HIS A 312 2.03 27.84 0.39
CA HIS A 312 1.28 28.28 1.55
C HIS A 312 0.15 27.30 1.89
N LEU A 313 0.47 26.02 2.04
CA LEU A 313 -0.53 25.00 2.38
C LEU A 313 -0.99 25.08 3.84
N LYS A 314 -2.31 24.99 4.01
CA LYS A 314 -3.03 25.14 5.29
C LYS A 314 -3.48 23.80 5.86
N ALA A 315 -3.96 22.88 5.01
CA ALA A 315 -4.41 21.55 5.44
C ALA A 315 -4.45 20.54 4.28
N LEU A 316 -4.43 19.26 4.66
CA LEU A 316 -4.90 18.14 3.85
C LEU A 316 -6.15 17.55 4.51
N GLU A 317 -7.11 17.11 3.70
CA GLU A 317 -8.29 16.37 4.12
C GLU A 317 -8.41 15.07 3.33
N ILE A 318 -8.97 14.04 3.96
CA ILE A 318 -9.42 12.79 3.34
C ILE A 318 -10.92 12.72 3.59
N ASP A 319 -11.70 12.98 2.55
CA ASP A 319 -13.16 13.03 2.55
C ASP A 319 -13.72 11.66 2.12
N PHE A 320 -14.16 10.87 3.09
CA PHE A 320 -14.85 9.59 2.92
C PHE A 320 -16.29 9.86 2.50
N ASN A 321 -16.47 10.15 1.21
CA ASN A 321 -17.71 10.69 0.66
C ASN A 321 -18.29 9.89 -0.53
N ARG A 322 -17.58 8.87 -1.02
CA ARG A 322 -17.96 8.05 -2.18
C ARG A 322 -18.86 6.86 -1.80
N SER A 323 -18.64 6.30 -0.62
CA SER A 323 -19.51 5.31 0.04
C SER A 323 -20.36 5.96 1.14
N GLN A 324 -21.42 5.27 1.58
CA GLN A 324 -22.18 5.71 2.76
C GLN A 324 -21.47 5.34 4.07
N ALA A 325 -20.85 4.16 4.09
CA ALA A 325 -20.22 3.53 5.24
C ALA A 325 -18.96 2.76 4.80
N GLY A 326 -18.14 2.35 5.77
CA GLY A 326 -16.93 1.54 5.52
C GLY A 326 -15.90 1.65 6.64
N ALA A 327 -14.75 0.97 6.43
CA ALA A 327 -13.63 0.99 7.36
C ALA A 327 -12.26 0.84 6.68
N ILE A 328 -11.28 1.69 7.01
CA ILE A 328 -9.90 1.60 6.51
C ILE A 328 -8.84 1.68 7.62
N GLN A 329 -7.63 1.26 7.25
CA GLN A 329 -6.38 1.52 7.98
C GLN A 329 -5.47 2.41 7.12
N LEU A 330 -4.73 3.34 7.75
CA LEU A 330 -3.91 4.35 7.06
C LEU A 330 -2.57 4.63 7.78
N THR A 331 -1.48 4.76 7.02
CA THR A 331 -0.14 5.19 7.47
C THR A 331 0.60 5.99 6.39
N ASP A 332 1.81 6.48 6.69
CA ASP A 332 2.73 7.13 5.73
C ASP A 332 2.16 8.36 4.99
N LEU A 333 1.42 9.25 5.66
CA LEU A 333 0.94 10.48 5.01
C LEU A 333 2.10 11.47 4.81
N VAL A 334 2.61 11.55 3.58
CA VAL A 334 3.84 12.28 3.24
C VAL A 334 3.73 13.00 1.88
N PHE A 335 4.47 14.10 1.70
CA PHE A 335 4.80 14.62 0.37
C PHE A 335 6.15 14.03 -0.07
N GLN A 336 6.29 13.62 -1.33
CA GLN A 336 7.50 12.99 -1.88
C GLN A 336 8.01 13.71 -3.13
N ARG A 337 9.35 13.77 -3.27
CA ARG A 337 10.05 14.26 -4.46
C ARG A 337 10.36 13.06 -5.36
N VAL A 338 9.97 13.14 -6.62
CA VAL A 338 10.11 12.06 -7.62
C VAL A 338 10.85 12.59 -8.85
N ASP A 339 12.09 13.05 -8.62
CA ASP A 339 13.02 13.43 -9.69
C ASP A 339 13.37 12.23 -10.59
N ALA A 340 13.65 12.49 -11.87
CA ALA A 340 13.86 11.51 -12.95
C ALA A 340 15.23 11.63 -13.66
#